data_AF-A0A258FY29-F1
#
_entry.id   AF-A0A258FY29-F1
#
_cell.length_a   1.000
_cell.length_b   1.000
_cell.length_c   1.000
_cell.angle_alpha   90.00
_cell.angle_beta   90.00
_cell.angle_gamma   90.00
#
_symmetry.space_group_name_H-M   'P 1'
#
loop_
_entity.id
_entity.type
_entity.pdbx_description
1 polymer ?
#
loop_
_entity_poly.entity_id
_entity_poly.type
_entity_poly.pdbx_seq_one_letter_code
_entity_poly.pdbx_strand_id
1 'polypeptide(L)'
;MPPSILTFIAFYLNGAMDSGRYDDIMIDEVKEEIRNGTVFDYLRRRLGRDIDLSLLDSAQEAELLGEWQDLLDAVNERRKFCVERRGLTLLVAYLLEGVQRRMP
;
A
#
# COMPACT_ATOMS: atom_id res chain seq x y z
N MET A 1 -5.94 -7.35 11.78
CA MET A 1 -4.72 -6.58 12.19
C MET A 1 -5.03 -5.28 12.96
N PRO A 2 -4.20 -4.81 13.94
CA PRO A 2 -4.39 -3.51 14.61
C PRO A 2 -4.09 -2.30 13.70
N PRO A 3 -4.83 -1.18 13.82
CA PRO A 3 -4.66 0.00 12.94
C PRO A 3 -3.29 0.67 13.08
N SER A 4 -2.60 0.50 14.22
CA SER A 4 -1.25 1.04 14.41
C SER A 4 -0.22 0.46 13.44
N ILE A 5 -0.31 -0.82 13.08
CA ILE A 5 0.61 -1.44 12.10
C ILE A 5 0.46 -0.77 10.73
N LEU A 6 -0.80 -0.58 10.28
CA LEU A 6 -1.09 0.08 9.02
C LEU A 6 -0.55 1.52 9.00
N THR A 7 -0.73 2.25 10.10
CA THR A 7 -0.18 3.60 10.27
C THR A 7 1.34 3.61 10.18
N PHE A 8 2.05 2.66 10.80
CA PHE A 8 3.51 2.59 10.69
C PHE A 8 3.97 2.34 9.25
N ILE A 9 3.34 1.40 8.54
CA ILE A 9 3.65 1.15 7.12
C ILE A 9 3.38 2.41 6.29
N ALA A 10 2.29 3.14 6.58
CA ALA A 10 1.98 4.39 5.90
C ALA A 10 3.06 5.46 6.13
N PHE A 11 3.65 5.54 7.33
CA PHE A 11 4.78 6.43 7.60
C PHE A 11 6.04 6.07 6.80
N TYR A 12 6.36 4.78 6.68
CA TYR A 12 7.46 4.33 5.82
C TYR A 12 7.25 4.73 4.35
N LEU A 13 6.05 4.46 3.82
CA LEU A 13 5.72 4.85 2.45
C LEU A 13 5.73 6.38 2.28
N ASN A 14 5.28 7.14 3.27
CA ASN A 14 5.37 8.60 3.26
C ASN A 14 6.82 9.09 3.18
N GLY A 15 7.73 8.52 3.97
CA GLY A 15 9.16 8.83 3.90
C GLY A 15 9.79 8.43 2.55
N ALA A 16 9.40 7.27 2.01
CA ALA A 16 9.83 6.84 0.69
C ALA A 16 9.39 7.83 -0.41
N MET A 17 8.14 8.29 -0.37
CA MET A 17 7.64 9.32 -1.29
C MET A 17 8.39 10.65 -1.15
N ASP A 18 8.57 11.14 0.08
CA ASP A 18 9.25 12.42 0.35
C ASP A 18 10.69 12.45 -0.20
N SER A 19 11.34 11.29 -0.27
CA SER A 19 12.69 11.18 -0.84
C SER A 19 12.78 11.48 -2.33
N GLY A 20 11.67 11.43 -3.07
CA GLY A 20 11.62 11.54 -4.54
C GLY A 20 12.30 10.40 -5.31
N ARG A 21 12.92 9.43 -4.63
CA ARG A 21 13.66 8.31 -5.26
C ARG A 21 12.76 7.30 -5.97
N TYR A 22 11.49 7.24 -5.58
CA TYR A 22 10.51 6.24 -6.02
C TYR A 22 9.38 6.84 -6.84
N ASP A 23 9.59 8.04 -7.37
CA ASP A 23 8.63 8.74 -8.22
C ASP A 23 8.32 7.99 -9.52
N ASP A 24 9.21 7.09 -9.93
CA ASP A 24 9.03 6.21 -11.08
C ASP A 24 8.02 5.09 -10.85
N ILE A 25 7.65 4.78 -9.59
CA ILE A 25 6.62 3.78 -9.28
C ILE A 25 5.24 4.34 -9.63
N MET A 26 4.68 3.83 -10.73
CA MET A 26 3.40 4.30 -11.26
C MET A 26 2.23 3.46 -10.74
N ILE A 27 1.02 4.04 -10.78
CA ILE A 27 -0.19 3.40 -10.26
C ILE A 27 -0.50 2.07 -10.97
N ASP A 28 -0.33 2.00 -12.29
CA ASP A 28 -0.64 0.79 -13.06
C ASP A 28 0.28 -0.38 -12.71
N GLU A 29 1.56 -0.10 -12.46
CA GLU A 29 2.55 -1.08 -12.00
C GLU A 29 2.13 -1.66 -10.64
N VAL A 30 1.78 -0.80 -9.67
CA VAL A 30 1.34 -1.25 -8.35
C VAL A 30 0.03 -2.04 -8.42
N LYS A 31 -0.92 -1.61 -9.25
CA LYS A 31 -2.20 -2.31 -9.44
C LYS A 31 -1.98 -3.72 -10.02
N GLU A 32 -1.04 -3.88 -10.93
CA GLU A 32 -0.66 -5.18 -11.49
C GLU A 32 -0.03 -6.10 -10.43
N GLU A 33 0.86 -5.57 -9.59
CA GLU A 33 1.47 -6.33 -8.50
C GLU A 33 0.44 -6.73 -7.42
N ILE A 34 -0.56 -5.89 -7.13
CA ILE A 34 -1.69 -6.26 -6.25
C ILE A 34 -2.52 -7.38 -6.88
N ARG A 35 -2.85 -7.26 -8.17
CA ARG A 35 -3.62 -8.27 -8.90
C ARG A 35 -2.93 -9.63 -8.92
N ASN A 36 -1.62 -9.64 -9.11
CA ASN A 36 -0.80 -10.86 -9.15
C ASN A 36 -0.46 -11.42 -7.77
N GLY A 37 -0.79 -10.70 -6.69
CA GLY A 37 -0.45 -11.11 -5.32
C GLY A 37 1.01 -10.95 -4.96
N THR A 38 1.77 -10.14 -5.70
CA THR A 38 3.22 -9.98 -5.59
C THR A 38 3.64 -8.62 -5.03
N VAL A 39 2.68 -7.75 -4.69
CA VAL A 39 2.93 -6.37 -4.21
C VAL A 39 3.90 -6.26 -3.04
N PHE A 40 3.87 -7.16 -2.05
CA PHE A 40 4.78 -7.05 -0.92
C PHE A 40 6.22 -7.43 -1.28
N ASP A 41 6.41 -8.46 -2.10
CA ASP A 41 7.75 -8.82 -2.62
C ASP A 41 8.28 -7.73 -3.54
N TYR A 42 7.41 -7.14 -4.35
CA TYR A 42 7.70 -5.96 -5.15
C TYR A 42 8.20 -4.79 -4.27
N LEU A 43 7.48 -4.46 -3.19
CA LEU A 43 7.86 -3.41 -2.25
C LEU A 43 9.20 -3.70 -1.57
N ARG A 44 9.42 -4.92 -1.07
CA ARG A 44 10.71 -5.34 -0.48
C ARG A 44 11.87 -5.12 -1.45
N ARG A 45 11.69 -5.52 -2.71
CA ARG A 45 12.72 -5.38 -3.75
C ARG A 45 12.97 -3.93 -4.16
N ARG A 46 11.91 -3.11 -4.26
CA ARG A 46 12.01 -1.73 -4.77
C ARG A 46 12.44 -0.73 -3.72
N LEU A 47 11.90 -0.82 -2.50
CA LEU A 47 12.16 0.15 -1.43
C LEU A 47 13.30 -0.30 -0.51
N GLY A 48 13.61 -1.60 -0.46
CA GLY A 48 14.71 -2.13 0.32
C GLY A 48 14.60 -1.73 1.80
N ARG A 49 15.53 -0.88 2.27
CA ARG A 49 15.58 -0.40 3.66
C ARG A 49 14.65 0.77 3.97
N ASP A 50 14.01 1.36 2.96
CA ASP A 50 13.09 2.47 3.14
C ASP A 50 11.66 2.02 3.52
N ILE A 51 11.45 0.72 3.68
CA ILE A 51 10.21 0.14 4.19
C ILE A 51 10.50 -0.96 5.22
N ASP A 52 9.72 -1.02 6.29
CA ASP A 52 9.74 -2.13 7.24
C ASP A 52 8.42 -2.92 7.16
N LEU A 53 8.44 -4.01 6.39
CA LEU A 53 7.33 -4.97 6.31
C LEU A 53 7.47 -6.12 7.31
N SER A 54 8.50 -6.13 8.17
CA SER A 54 8.61 -7.14 9.24
C SER A 54 7.56 -6.96 10.34
N LEU A 55 6.86 -5.82 10.33
CA LEU A 55 5.68 -5.55 11.14
C LEU A 55 4.48 -6.44 10.81
N LEU A 56 4.47 -7.06 9.63
CA LEU A 56 3.44 -7.98 9.18
C LEU A 56 3.94 -9.42 9.29
N ASP A 57 3.13 -10.29 9.90
CA ASP A 57 3.27 -11.73 9.69
C ASP A 57 2.64 -12.16 8.35
N SER A 58 2.86 -13.42 7.94
CA SER A 58 2.36 -13.92 6.66
C SER A 58 0.83 -13.95 6.56
N ALA A 59 0.11 -14.11 7.69
CA ALA A 59 -1.35 -14.09 7.69
C ALA A 59 -1.87 -12.65 7.53
N GLN A 60 -1.17 -11.68 8.13
CA GLN A 60 -1.44 -10.26 8.02
C GLN A 60 -1.15 -9.71 6.63
N GLU A 61 -0.08 -10.15 5.97
CA GLU A 61 0.14 -9.86 4.55
C GLU A 61 -0.99 -10.41 3.67
N ALA A 62 -1.42 -11.65 3.90
CA ALA A 62 -2.52 -12.24 3.14
C ALA A 62 -3.86 -11.51 3.39
N GLU A 63 -4.15 -11.12 4.64
CA GLU A 63 -5.31 -10.28 5.02
C GLU A 63 -5.28 -8.96 4.24
N LEU A 64 -4.14 -8.26 4.26
CA LEU A 64 -3.99 -6.95 3.63
C LEU A 64 -4.00 -7.03 2.10
N LEU A 65 -3.40 -8.07 1.52
CA LEU A 65 -3.47 -8.33 0.08
C LEU A 65 -4.93 -8.50 -0.38
N GLY A 66 -5.72 -9.31 0.34
CA GLY A 66 -7.13 -9.50 0.03
C GLY A 66 -7.91 -8.19 0.08
N GLU A 67 -7.70 -7.38 1.13
CA GLU A 67 -8.33 -6.04 1.24
C GLU A 67 -7.97 -5.12 0.06
N TRP A 68 -6.71 -5.16 -0.39
CA TRP A 68 -6.24 -4.34 -1.51
C TRP A 68 -6.78 -4.81 -2.86
N GLN A 69 -6.95 -6.11 -3.04
CA GLN A 69 -7.61 -6.69 -4.22
C GLN A 69 -9.10 -6.32 -4.26
N ASP A 70 -9.80 -6.41 -3.13
CA ASP A 70 -11.21 -5.98 -3.03
C ASP A 70 -11.36 -4.48 -3.36
N LEU A 71 -10.42 -3.64 -2.89
CA LEU A 71 -10.40 -2.22 -3.22
C LEU A 71 -10.13 -1.98 -4.70
N LEU A 72 -9.16 -2.71 -5.27
CA LEU A 72 -8.81 -2.61 -6.69
C LEU A 72 -10.01 -2.91 -7.61
N ASP A 73 -10.85 -3.87 -7.23
CA ASP A 73 -12.02 -4.28 -8.02
C ASP A 73 -13.24 -3.37 -7.80
N ALA A 74 -13.43 -2.87 -6.58
CA ALA A 74 -14.64 -2.15 -6.19
C ALA A 74 -14.54 -0.61 -6.29
N VAL A 75 -13.33 -0.04 -6.36
CA VAL A 75 -13.12 1.39 -6.16
C VAL A 75 -12.47 2.05 -7.37
N ASN A 76 -13.04 3.17 -7.80
CA ASN A 76 -12.34 4.14 -8.65
C ASN A 76 -11.43 5.02 -7.78
N GLU A 77 -10.12 4.82 -7.90
CA GLU A 77 -9.11 5.41 -7.01
C GLU A 77 -9.03 6.93 -7.15
N ARG A 78 -9.21 7.44 -8.38
CA ARG A 78 -9.31 8.88 -8.66
C ARG A 78 -10.46 9.50 -7.87
N ARG A 79 -11.64 8.88 -7.90
CA ARG A 79 -12.85 9.42 -7.27
C ARG A 79 -12.83 9.26 -5.75
N LYS A 80 -12.39 8.11 -5.23
CA LYS A 80 -12.45 7.82 -3.79
C LYS A 80 -11.24 8.35 -3.04
N PHE A 81 -10.05 8.20 -3.61
CA PHE A 81 -8.79 8.46 -2.92
C PHE A 81 -8.05 9.71 -3.44
N CYS A 82 -8.55 10.34 -4.51
CA CYS A 82 -7.90 11.49 -5.15
C CYS A 82 -6.48 11.15 -5.67
N VAL A 83 -6.23 9.89 -6.04
CA VAL A 83 -4.94 9.41 -6.55
C VAL A 83 -5.09 9.01 -8.01
N GLU A 84 -4.18 9.50 -8.87
CA GLU A 84 -4.22 9.24 -10.32
C GLU A 84 -2.92 8.72 -10.91
N ARG A 85 -1.77 8.89 -10.24
CA ARG A 85 -0.46 8.75 -10.89
C ARG A 85 0.53 7.86 -10.15
N ARG A 86 0.81 8.18 -8.88
CA ARG A 86 1.91 7.60 -8.11
C ARG A 86 1.44 6.36 -7.36
N GLY A 87 2.15 5.25 -7.54
CA GLY A 87 1.79 3.97 -6.94
C GLY A 87 1.93 3.96 -5.42
N LEU A 88 2.98 4.58 -4.87
CA LEU A 88 3.14 4.66 -3.41
C LEU A 88 2.02 5.49 -2.75
N THR A 89 1.54 6.54 -3.42
CA THR A 89 0.41 7.34 -2.95
C THR A 89 -0.88 6.51 -2.90
N LEU A 90 -1.08 5.60 -3.86
CA LEU A 90 -2.20 4.67 -3.83
C LEU A 90 -2.13 3.74 -2.62
N LEU A 91 -0.96 3.16 -2.35
CA LEU A 91 -0.77 2.26 -1.22
C LEU A 91 -0.96 2.95 0.13
N VAL A 92 -0.51 4.21 0.27
CA VAL A 92 -0.84 5.02 1.44
C VAL A 92 -2.35 5.19 1.59
N ALA A 93 -3.06 5.50 0.50
CA ALA A 93 -4.52 5.63 0.56
C ALA A 93 -5.22 4.32 0.97
N TYR A 94 -4.73 3.17 0.49
CA TYR A 94 -5.26 1.86 0.89
C TYR A 94 -5.00 1.55 2.36
N LEU A 95 -3.83 1.91 2.90
CA LEU A 95 -3.54 1.78 4.33
C LEU A 95 -4.44 2.68 5.16
N LEU A 96 -4.68 3.93 4.74
CA LEU A 96 -5.58 4.86 5.43
C LEU A 96 -7.04 4.36 5.41
N GLU A 97 -7.51 3.80 4.30
CA GLU A 97 -8.82 3.12 4.25
C GLU A 97 -8.85 1.91 5.21
N GLY A 98 -7.79 1.13 5.26
CA GLY A 98 -7.66 0.01 6.20
C GLY A 98 -7.71 0.46 7.66
N VAL A 99 -7.09 1.60 7.99
CA VAL A 99 -7.19 2.24 9.32
C VAL A 99 -8.64 2.68 9.57
N GLN A 100 -9.25 3.40 8.62
CA GLN A 100 -10.62 3.90 8.74
C GLN A 100 -11.63 2.76 8.99
N ARG A 101 -11.50 1.62 8.29
CA ARG A 101 -12.37 0.44 8.48
C ARG A 101 -12.24 -0.23 9.84
N ARG A 102 -11.12 0.01 10.54
CA ARG A 102 -10.81 -0.54 11.87
C ARG A 102 -11.09 0.45 13.00
N MET A 103 -11.45 1.69 12.68
CA MET A 103 -11.93 2.65 13.67
C MET A 103 -13.40 2.37 14.03
N PRO A 104 -13.79 2.53 15.31
CA PRO A 104 -15.16 2.38 15.75
C PRO A 104 -16.10 3.47 15.20
#